data_AF-A0A8H3J0G3-F1
#
_entry.id   AF-A0A8H3J0G3-F1
#
_cell.length_a   1.000
_cell.length_b   1.000
_cell.length_c   1.000
_cell.angle_alpha   90.00
_cell.angle_beta   90.00
_cell.angle_gamma   90.00
#
_symmetry.space_group_name_H-M   'P 1'
#
loop_
_entity.id
_entity.type
_entity.pdbx_description
1 polymer ?
#
loop_
_entity_poly.entity_id
_entity_poly.type
_entity_poly.pdbx_seq_one_letter_code
_entity_poly.pdbx_strand_id
1 'polypeptide(L)'
;MHPHLTTTAFFNDITYVRPKVPTLYTALSAGELVNNATIYGTNSNPYVLQHNDIIEIIVNNNDTGKHPFHLHGHAFQAAARSAEDAGAYIGNETFAAVPVRRDTFMSTLALPLPPDHLAACSALNIPTVGNAAGNDVNFTDLTGAPEPPGQLPAGFTAKGVVAFLFSCLCAFAGIAVISWYGAGEIGKQVPGNGTKKAVVAAVGIDKETT
;
A
#
# COMPACT_ATOMS: atom_id res chain seq x y z
N MET A 1 -4.42 23.81 32.75
CA MET A 1 -4.82 23.12 31.49
C MET A 1 -3.92 23.64 30.39
N HIS A 2 -3.01 22.80 29.91
CA HIS A 2 -2.10 23.14 28.82
C HIS A 2 -2.90 23.07 27.52
N PRO A 3 -2.92 24.12 26.67
CA PRO A 3 -3.59 24.02 25.38
C PRO A 3 -2.95 22.88 24.58
N HIS A 4 -3.76 21.90 24.17
CA HIS A 4 -3.35 20.89 23.20
C HIS A 4 -3.09 21.62 21.87
N LEU A 5 -1.84 22.00 21.64
CA LEU A 5 -1.34 22.35 20.32
C LEU A 5 -1.56 21.10 19.45
N THR A 6 -2.48 21.18 18.50
CA THR A 6 -2.63 20.15 17.47
C THR A 6 -1.51 20.37 16.46
N THR A 7 -0.40 19.67 16.64
CA THR A 7 0.67 19.63 15.64
C THR A 7 0.11 19.00 14.37
N THR A 8 0.10 19.76 13.26
CA THR A 8 -0.33 19.28 11.94
C THR A 8 0.87 19.28 10.99
N ALA A 9 0.94 18.29 10.12
CA ALA A 9 1.96 18.18 9.08
C ALA A 9 1.39 18.67 7.75
N PHE A 10 2.22 19.35 6.95
CA PHE A 10 1.78 19.98 5.72
C PHE A 10 2.81 19.84 4.60
N PHE A 11 2.33 19.94 3.37
CA PHE A 11 3.13 20.21 2.17
C PHE A 11 2.66 21.52 1.57
N ASN A 12 3.57 22.45 1.29
CA ASN A 12 3.25 23.76 0.68
C ASN A 12 2.11 24.48 1.43
N ASP A 13 2.21 24.55 2.76
CA ASP A 13 1.20 25.14 3.66
C ASP A 13 -0.19 24.45 3.64
N ILE A 14 -0.31 23.28 3.01
CA ILE A 14 -1.55 22.50 2.95
C ILE A 14 -1.42 21.23 3.78
N THR A 15 -2.24 21.12 4.82
CA THR A 15 -2.47 19.86 5.53
C THR A 15 -3.52 19.05 4.76
N TYR A 16 -3.20 17.78 4.44
CA TYR A 16 -4.13 16.93 3.72
C TYR A 16 -5.44 16.72 4.49
N VAL A 17 -6.56 17.03 3.83
CA VAL A 17 -7.91 16.70 4.31
C VAL A 17 -8.57 15.80 3.27
N ARG A 18 -9.06 14.64 3.73
CA ARG A 18 -9.72 13.66 2.86
C ARG A 18 -10.94 14.30 2.17
N PRO A 19 -11.07 14.23 0.83
CA PRO A 19 -12.25 14.70 0.13
C PRO A 19 -13.47 13.82 0.45
N LYS A 20 -14.68 14.39 0.36
CA LYS A 20 -15.93 13.64 0.57
C LYS A 20 -16.12 12.51 -0.44
N VAL A 21 -15.68 12.74 -1.68
CA VAL A 21 -15.70 11.76 -2.77
C VAL A 21 -14.24 11.35 -3.05
N PRO A 22 -13.92 10.04 -3.05
CA PRO A 22 -12.59 9.56 -3.43
C PRO A 22 -12.16 10.11 -4.79
N THR A 23 -10.90 10.53 -4.90
CA THR A 23 -10.32 11.18 -6.09
C THR A 23 -10.61 10.43 -7.39
N LEU A 24 -10.53 9.09 -7.36
CA LEU A 24 -10.81 8.25 -8.53
C LEU A 24 -12.27 8.39 -9.01
N TYR A 25 -13.25 8.43 -8.11
CA TYR A 25 -14.65 8.59 -8.51
C TYR A 25 -14.95 9.98 -9.05
N THR A 26 -14.29 11.02 -8.50
CA THR A 26 -14.34 12.36 -9.10
C THR A 26 -13.81 12.33 -10.53
N ALA A 27 -12.63 11.73 -10.76
CA ALA A 27 -12.06 11.64 -12.11
C ALA A 27 -12.98 10.91 -13.10
N LEU A 28 -13.59 9.79 -12.67
CA LEU A 28 -14.49 8.99 -13.51
C LEU A 28 -15.83 9.67 -13.83
N SER A 29 -16.24 10.66 -13.04
CA SER A 29 -17.54 11.34 -13.18
C SER A 29 -17.46 12.79 -13.63
N ALA A 30 -16.26 13.40 -13.64
CA ALA A 30 -16.04 14.81 -13.96
C ALA A 30 -16.13 15.15 -15.46
N GLY A 31 -16.15 14.15 -16.34
CA GLY A 31 -16.18 14.36 -17.79
C GLY A 31 -15.00 15.21 -18.26
N GLU A 32 -15.28 16.27 -19.01
CA GLU A 32 -14.26 17.16 -19.59
C GLU A 32 -13.44 17.94 -18.55
N LEU A 33 -13.92 18.05 -17.31
CA LEU A 33 -13.23 18.78 -16.24
C LEU A 33 -12.13 17.96 -15.56
N VAL A 34 -11.91 16.70 -15.95
CA VAL A 34 -10.95 15.78 -15.31
C VAL A 34 -9.54 16.36 -15.19
N ASN A 35 -9.14 17.26 -16.09
CA ASN A 35 -7.83 17.90 -16.09
C ASN A 35 -7.72 19.16 -15.21
N ASN A 36 -8.81 19.62 -14.61
CA ASN A 36 -8.82 20.80 -13.74
C ASN A 36 -8.55 20.39 -12.29
N ALA A 37 -7.33 20.64 -11.78
CA ALA A 37 -6.92 20.25 -10.43
C ALA A 37 -7.88 20.70 -9.31
N THR A 38 -8.57 21.84 -9.50
CA THR A 38 -9.51 22.41 -8.52
C THR A 38 -10.62 21.44 -8.13
N ILE A 39 -11.09 20.59 -9.06
CA ILE A 39 -12.22 19.68 -8.78
C ILE A 39 -11.88 18.57 -7.77
N TYR A 40 -10.58 18.32 -7.55
CA TYR A 40 -10.09 17.33 -6.59
C TYR A 40 -9.94 17.91 -5.16
N GLY A 41 -10.15 19.22 -5.00
CA GLY A 41 -10.20 19.93 -3.73
C GLY A 41 -8.87 20.54 -3.32
N THR A 42 -8.87 21.79 -2.84
CA THR A 42 -7.65 22.53 -2.46
C THR A 42 -6.87 21.86 -1.34
N ASN A 43 -7.56 21.32 -0.34
CA ASN A 43 -6.94 20.70 0.83
C ASN A 43 -6.51 19.25 0.61
N SER A 44 -6.73 18.67 -0.57
CA SER A 44 -6.16 17.37 -0.95
C SER A 44 -4.79 17.51 -1.63
N ASN A 45 -4.33 18.75 -1.83
CA ASN A 45 -3.09 19.13 -2.53
C ASN A 45 -2.91 18.42 -3.90
N PRO A 46 -3.89 18.53 -4.83
CA PRO A 46 -3.89 17.75 -6.06
C PRO A 46 -2.97 18.36 -7.13
N TYR A 47 -2.19 17.49 -7.78
CA TYR A 47 -1.45 17.80 -9.00
C TYR A 47 -1.97 16.88 -10.11
N VAL A 48 -2.31 17.46 -11.27
CA VAL A 48 -2.73 16.71 -12.46
C VAL A 48 -1.56 16.69 -13.43
N LEU A 49 -1.07 15.49 -13.74
CA LEU A 49 0.11 15.25 -14.58
C LEU A 49 -0.36 14.76 -15.96
N GLN A 50 0.35 15.14 -17.03
CA GLN A 50 0.01 14.68 -18.38
C GLN A 50 0.66 13.33 -18.68
N HIS A 51 0.09 12.65 -19.67
CA HIS A 51 0.66 11.41 -20.15
C HIS A 51 2.05 11.65 -20.77
N ASN A 52 3.01 10.81 -20.38
CA ASN A 52 4.42 10.86 -20.79
C ASN A 52 5.23 12.05 -20.24
N ASP A 53 4.72 12.78 -19.26
CA ASP A 53 5.55 13.76 -18.54
C ASP A 53 6.65 13.06 -17.74
N ILE A 54 7.84 13.65 -17.74
CA ILE A 54 8.90 13.31 -16.80
C ILE A 54 8.78 14.27 -15.62
N ILE A 55 8.53 13.73 -14.43
CA ILE A 55 8.25 14.52 -13.23
C ILE A 55 9.43 14.44 -12.27
N GLU A 56 9.90 15.61 -11.85
CA GLU A 56 10.81 15.76 -10.73
C GLU A 56 10.01 16.24 -9.51
N ILE A 57 10.16 15.54 -8.38
CA ILE A 57 9.55 15.91 -7.11
C ILE A 57 10.66 16.34 -6.16
N ILE A 58 10.68 17.62 -5.80
CA ILE A 58 11.62 18.19 -4.85
C ILE A 58 10.92 18.27 -3.49
N VAL A 59 11.49 17.61 -2.48
CA VAL A 59 10.98 17.61 -1.11
C VAL A 59 11.99 18.28 -0.20
N ASN A 60 11.70 19.52 0.19
CA ASN A 60 12.48 20.24 1.19
C ASN A 60 11.91 19.93 2.58
N ASN A 61 12.67 19.21 3.39
CA ASN A 61 12.28 18.90 4.75
C ASN A 61 12.59 20.08 5.68
N ASN A 62 11.57 20.87 5.99
CA ASN A 62 11.68 22.01 6.91
C ASN A 62 11.37 21.63 8.37
N ASP A 63 11.31 20.33 8.66
CA ASP A 63 11.14 19.77 10.00
C ASP A 63 12.42 19.05 10.44
N THR A 64 12.62 18.91 11.75
CA THR A 64 13.78 18.21 12.34
C THR A 64 13.61 16.68 12.29
N GLY A 65 12.40 16.19 12.05
CA GLY A 65 12.10 14.78 11.88
C GLY A 65 12.62 14.20 10.57
N LYS A 66 12.94 12.91 10.58
CA LYS A 66 13.27 12.13 9.38
C LYS A 66 12.01 11.49 8.84
N HIS A 67 11.71 11.74 7.56
CA HIS A 67 10.44 11.32 6.96
C HIS A 67 10.68 10.35 5.79
N PRO A 68 10.22 9.10 5.90
CA PRO A 68 10.17 8.20 4.75
C PRO A 68 8.95 8.54 3.89
N PHE A 69 9.18 9.05 2.68
CA PHE A 69 8.13 9.30 1.71
C PHE A 69 7.97 8.12 0.77
N HIS A 70 6.72 7.69 0.58
CA HIS A 70 6.35 6.59 -0.32
C HIS A 70 5.48 7.10 -1.47
N LEU A 71 5.74 6.62 -2.69
CA LEU A 71 4.97 6.97 -3.88
C LEU A 71 4.23 5.75 -4.44
N HIS A 72 2.90 5.80 -4.42
CA HIS A 72 2.07 4.74 -4.97
C HIS A 72 2.21 4.65 -6.51
N GLY A 73 2.18 3.42 -7.02
CA GLY A 73 2.16 3.12 -8.46
C GLY A 73 3.50 3.30 -9.19
N HIS A 74 4.57 3.71 -8.51
CA HIS A 74 5.85 4.04 -9.14
C HIS A 74 7.05 3.56 -8.33
N ALA A 75 8.08 3.06 -9.03
CA ALA A 75 9.44 2.98 -8.52
C ALA A 75 10.28 4.10 -9.16
N PHE A 76 10.42 5.21 -8.44
CA PHE A 76 11.07 6.43 -8.90
C PHE A 76 12.59 6.34 -8.78
N GLN A 77 13.29 7.15 -9.57
CA GLN A 77 14.72 7.36 -9.46
C GLN A 77 15.01 8.30 -8.30
N ALA A 78 15.79 7.85 -7.32
CA ALA A 78 16.26 8.71 -6.24
C ALA A 78 17.48 9.51 -6.74
N ALA A 79 17.21 10.63 -7.42
CA ALA A 79 18.23 11.42 -8.12
C ALA A 79 19.26 12.05 -7.16
N ALA A 80 18.79 12.66 -6.07
CA ALA A 80 19.62 13.29 -5.06
C ALA A 80 19.02 13.11 -3.66
N ARG A 81 19.89 13.21 -2.65
CA ARG A 81 19.53 13.30 -1.24
C ARG A 81 20.61 14.05 -0.50
N SER A 82 20.22 15.07 0.22
CA SER A 82 21.13 15.89 1.00
C SER A 82 21.47 15.28 2.36
N ALA A 83 22.54 15.80 2.97
CA ALA A 83 22.82 15.59 4.39
C ALA A 83 21.73 16.23 5.27
N GLU A 84 21.71 15.86 6.55
CA GLU A 84 20.90 16.57 7.55
C GLU A 84 21.27 18.06 7.57
N ASP A 85 20.27 18.92 7.76
CA ASP A 85 20.40 20.39 7.85
C ASP A 85 21.08 21.09 6.64
N ALA A 86 21.13 20.45 5.48
CA ALA A 86 21.72 21.03 4.26
C ALA A 86 20.91 22.21 3.66
N GLY A 87 19.72 22.50 4.19
CA GLY A 87 18.82 23.52 3.68
C GLY A 87 18.00 23.06 2.47
N ALA A 88 17.39 24.02 1.78
CA ALA A 88 16.56 23.76 0.61
C ALA A 88 17.39 23.37 -0.62
N TYR A 89 16.82 22.57 -1.50
CA TYR A 89 17.42 22.23 -2.78
C TYR A 89 17.63 23.48 -3.66
N ILE A 90 18.85 23.66 -4.17
CA ILE A 90 19.26 24.82 -4.97
C ILE A 90 19.65 24.48 -6.42
N GLY A 91 19.56 23.21 -6.82
CA GLY A 91 19.80 22.81 -8.22
C GLY A 91 21.26 22.69 -8.66
N ASN A 92 22.22 22.64 -7.73
CA ASN A 92 23.64 22.51 -8.05
C ASN A 92 24.22 21.10 -7.77
N GLU A 93 23.35 20.12 -7.54
CA GLU A 93 23.75 18.76 -7.20
C GLU A 93 24.24 17.99 -8.43
N THR A 94 25.28 17.18 -8.25
CA THR A 94 25.72 16.24 -9.29
C THR A 94 24.94 14.94 -9.15
N PHE A 95 24.11 14.61 -10.13
CA PHE A 95 23.34 13.37 -10.12
C PHE A 95 24.20 12.16 -10.49
N ALA A 96 23.90 11.02 -9.87
CA ALA A 96 24.45 9.74 -10.29
C ALA A 96 23.96 9.39 -11.70
N ALA A 97 24.83 8.87 -12.56
CA ALA A 97 24.46 8.45 -13.93
C ALA A 97 23.40 7.34 -13.94
N VAL A 98 23.38 6.48 -12.91
CA VAL A 98 22.39 5.43 -12.71
C VAL A 98 21.86 5.50 -11.28
N PRO A 99 20.83 6.34 -11.01
CA PRO A 99 20.25 6.46 -9.69
C PRO A 99 19.51 5.17 -9.28
N VAL A 100 19.51 4.87 -7.98
CA VAL A 100 18.73 3.75 -7.45
C VAL A 100 17.24 4.00 -7.70
N ARG A 101 16.51 2.94 -8.05
CA ARG A 101 15.05 2.97 -8.18
C ARG A 101 14.39 2.27 -7.00
N ARG A 102 13.42 2.94 -6.37
CA ARG A 102 12.62 2.40 -5.26
C ARG A 102 11.32 3.20 -5.11
N ASP A 103 10.43 2.74 -4.24
CA ASP A 103 9.12 3.37 -3.99
C ASP A 103 9.07 4.19 -2.69
N THR A 104 10.06 4.02 -1.81
CA THR A 104 10.12 4.64 -0.49
C THR A 104 11.50 5.24 -0.27
N PHE A 105 11.55 6.52 0.09
CA PHE A 105 12.80 7.25 0.22
C PHE A 105 12.81 8.14 1.45
N MET A 106 13.90 8.07 2.22
CA MET A 106 14.09 8.91 3.40
C MET A 106 14.51 10.32 2.97
N SER A 107 13.88 11.35 3.53
CA SER A 107 14.10 12.77 3.19
C SER A 107 15.57 13.21 3.33
N THR A 108 16.29 12.70 4.32
CA THR A 108 17.70 13.04 4.57
C THR A 108 18.59 11.81 4.64
N LEU A 109 19.87 12.02 4.33
CA LEU A 109 20.91 11.01 4.49
C LEU A 109 21.22 10.84 5.98
N ALA A 110 20.69 9.78 6.58
CA ALA A 110 21.16 9.31 7.88
C ALA A 110 22.52 8.62 7.70
N LEU A 111 23.60 9.35 7.91
CA LEU A 111 24.93 8.79 8.16
C LEU A 111 25.31 9.18 9.58
N PRO A 112 25.21 8.28 10.57
CA PRO A 112 25.27 6.81 10.50
C PRO A 112 23.90 6.10 10.66
N LEU A 113 23.91 4.76 10.59
CA LEU A 113 22.78 3.90 10.93
C LEU A 113 22.18 4.31 12.29
N PRO A 114 20.85 4.48 12.44
CA PRO A 114 20.26 4.99 13.68
C PRO A 114 20.67 4.16 14.90
N PRO A 115 21.02 4.79 16.04
CA PRO A 115 21.41 4.07 17.25
C PRO A 115 20.38 3.04 17.72
N ASP A 116 19.09 3.32 17.55
CA ASP A 116 18.00 2.39 17.89
C ASP A 116 18.05 1.10 17.08
N HIS A 117 18.48 1.17 15.82
CA HIS A 117 18.64 -0.03 14.99
C HIS A 117 19.81 -0.89 15.49
N LEU A 118 20.94 -0.25 15.81
CA LEU A 118 22.09 -0.94 16.42
C LEU A 118 21.75 -1.50 17.80
N ALA A 119 20.96 -0.79 18.60
CA ALA A 119 20.48 -1.25 19.90
C ALA A 119 19.54 -2.46 19.77
N ALA A 120 18.66 -2.48 18.76
CA ALA A 120 17.81 -3.63 18.47
C ALA A 120 18.62 -4.87 18.07
N CYS A 121 19.65 -4.71 17.22
CA CYS A 121 20.57 -5.81 16.89
C CYS A 121 21.31 -6.32 18.13
N SER A 122 21.84 -5.41 18.95
CA SER A 122 22.52 -5.74 20.21
C SER A 122 21.61 -6.49 21.18
N ALA A 123 20.35 -6.06 21.34
CA ALA A 123 19.37 -6.72 22.19
C ALA A 123 19.04 -8.16 21.75
N LEU A 124 19.23 -8.48 20.47
CA LEU A 124 19.02 -9.81 19.90
C LEU A 124 20.33 -10.61 19.73
N ASN A 125 21.47 -10.10 20.22
CA ASN A 125 22.81 -10.66 20.00
C ASN A 125 23.12 -10.90 18.51
N ILE A 126 22.62 -10.02 17.63
CA ILE A 126 22.87 -10.09 16.19
C ILE A 126 24.13 -9.26 15.89
N PRO A 127 25.18 -9.86 15.30
CA PRO A 127 26.38 -9.13 14.92
C PRO A 127 26.07 -8.11 13.83
N THR A 128 26.64 -6.90 13.97
CA THR A 128 26.49 -5.79 13.02
C THR A 128 27.73 -5.60 12.13
N VAL A 129 28.71 -6.48 12.27
CA VAL A 129 29.96 -6.54 11.51
C VAL A 129 30.23 -7.99 11.13
N GLY A 130 30.81 -8.21 9.95
CA GLY A 130 31.12 -9.53 9.42
C GLY A 130 30.15 -9.99 8.32
N ASN A 131 30.43 -11.15 7.74
CA ASN A 131 29.62 -11.76 6.68
C ASN A 131 28.43 -12.58 7.24
N ALA A 132 27.76 -13.38 6.39
CA ALA A 132 26.62 -14.21 6.80
C ALA A 132 26.91 -15.26 7.89
N ALA A 133 28.20 -15.58 8.12
CA ALA A 133 28.65 -16.45 9.20
C ALA A 133 29.19 -15.67 10.42
N GLY A 134 29.21 -14.33 10.37
CA GLY A 134 29.78 -13.47 11.41
C GLY A 134 31.31 -13.30 11.32
N ASN A 135 31.94 -13.74 10.23
CA ASN A 135 33.38 -13.58 10.04
C ASN A 135 33.71 -12.16 9.53
N ASP A 136 34.57 -11.45 10.26
CA ASP A 136 34.98 -10.05 10.00
C ASP A 136 36.41 -9.92 9.45
N VAL A 137 37.21 -10.99 9.49
CA VAL A 137 38.56 -11.05 8.91
C VAL A 137 38.52 -11.58 7.47
N ASN A 138 37.90 -12.74 7.26
CA ASN A 138 37.74 -13.35 5.94
C ASN A 138 36.27 -13.42 5.55
N PHE A 139 35.81 -12.41 4.81
CA PHE A 139 34.42 -12.30 4.36
C PHE A 139 33.96 -13.42 3.40
N THR A 140 34.89 -14.21 2.86
CA THR A 140 34.55 -15.34 1.98
C THR A 140 34.33 -16.66 2.72
N ASP A 141 34.74 -16.74 3.99
CA ASP A 141 34.52 -17.93 4.81
C ASP A 141 33.09 -17.93 5.38
N LEU A 142 32.25 -18.84 4.87
CA LEU A 142 30.86 -19.01 5.29
C LEU A 142 30.67 -20.16 6.28
N THR A 143 31.76 -20.70 6.84
CA THR A 143 31.67 -21.78 7.84
C THR A 143 30.85 -21.30 9.04
N GLY A 144 29.72 -21.97 9.32
CA GLY A 144 28.81 -21.60 10.40
C GLY A 144 27.64 -20.68 9.99
N ALA A 145 27.53 -20.32 8.71
CA ALA A 145 26.35 -19.64 8.20
C ALA A 145 25.08 -20.51 8.36
N PRO A 146 23.92 -19.91 8.63
CA PRO A 146 22.66 -20.64 8.74
C PRO A 146 22.27 -21.26 7.39
N GLU A 147 22.12 -22.58 7.38
CA GLU A 147 21.64 -23.34 6.23
C GLU A 147 20.10 -23.45 6.24
N PRO A 148 19.44 -23.54 5.07
CA PRO A 148 18.01 -23.78 5.02
C PRO A 148 17.64 -25.12 5.66
N PRO A 149 16.39 -25.27 6.16
CA PRO A 149 15.92 -26.56 6.62
C PRO A 149 16.02 -27.58 5.46
N GLY A 150 16.26 -28.84 5.81
CA GLY A 150 16.34 -29.93 4.84
C GLY A 150 15.10 -30.00 3.95
N GLN A 151 15.26 -30.60 2.77
CA GLN A 151 14.18 -30.75 1.81
C GLN A 151 12.95 -31.42 2.45
N LEU A 152 11.75 -30.90 2.13
CA LEU A 152 10.50 -31.49 2.59
C LEU A 152 10.39 -32.95 2.10
N PRO A 153 9.80 -33.86 2.90
CA PRO A 153 9.61 -35.24 2.48
C PRO A 153 8.82 -35.31 1.18
N ALA A 154 9.26 -36.16 0.25
CA ALA A 154 8.61 -36.31 -1.03
C ALA A 154 7.21 -36.92 -0.87
N GLY A 155 6.21 -36.32 -1.54
CA GLY A 155 4.86 -36.86 -1.67
C GLY A 155 3.80 -36.21 -0.78
N PHE A 156 2.55 -36.65 -0.94
CA PHE A 156 1.43 -36.19 -0.12
C PHE A 156 1.45 -36.88 1.24
N THR A 157 1.21 -36.12 2.31
CA THR A 157 0.94 -36.72 3.62
C THR A 157 -0.36 -37.53 3.57
N ALA A 158 -0.49 -38.56 4.40
CA ALA A 158 -1.74 -39.34 4.49
C ALA A 158 -2.96 -38.45 4.76
N LYS A 159 -2.78 -37.39 5.59
CA LYS A 159 -3.81 -36.36 5.82
C LYS A 159 -4.19 -35.62 4.53
N GLY A 160 -3.22 -35.30 3.68
CA GLY A 160 -3.43 -34.67 2.38
C GLY A 160 -4.22 -35.56 1.41
N VAL A 161 -3.91 -36.86 1.36
CA VAL A 161 -4.66 -37.82 0.54
C VAL A 161 -6.11 -37.94 1.01
N VAL A 162 -6.34 -38.03 2.32
CA VAL A 162 -7.70 -38.09 2.90
C VAL A 162 -8.47 -36.81 2.58
N ALA A 163 -7.87 -35.63 2.77
CA ALA A 163 -8.50 -34.36 2.45
C ALA A 163 -8.90 -34.26 0.96
N PHE A 164 -8.05 -34.72 0.06
CA PHE A 164 -8.33 -34.73 -1.38
C PHE A 164 -9.54 -35.62 -1.73
N LEU A 165 -9.60 -36.84 -1.19
CA LEU A 165 -10.72 -37.75 -1.43
C LEU A 165 -12.06 -37.18 -0.94
N PHE A 166 -12.09 -36.62 0.27
CA PHE A 166 -13.31 -36.00 0.79
C PHE A 166 -13.73 -34.76 -0.02
N SER A 167 -12.78 -33.96 -0.48
CA SER A 167 -13.06 -32.82 -1.36
C SER A 167 -13.73 -33.27 -2.67
N CYS A 168 -13.21 -34.31 -3.32
CA CYS A 168 -13.82 -34.89 -4.51
C CYS A 168 -15.25 -35.40 -4.26
N LEU A 169 -15.48 -36.10 -3.15
CA LEU A 169 -16.82 -36.61 -2.79
C LEU A 169 -17.82 -35.46 -2.57
N CYS A 170 -17.43 -34.41 -1.86
CA CYS A 170 -18.27 -33.23 -1.65
C CYS A 170 -18.57 -32.50 -2.97
N ALA A 171 -17.61 -32.43 -3.90
CA ALA A 171 -17.82 -31.83 -5.21
C ALA A 171 -18.90 -32.59 -6.01
N PHE A 172 -18.83 -33.92 -6.06
CA PHE A 172 -19.85 -34.73 -6.73
C PHE A 172 -21.21 -34.63 -6.05
N ALA A 173 -21.25 -34.64 -4.71
CA ALA A 173 -22.49 -34.43 -3.97
C ALA A 173 -23.11 -33.05 -4.26
N GLY A 174 -22.29 -31.99 -4.29
CA GLY A 174 -22.74 -30.63 -4.62
C GLY A 174 -23.32 -30.53 -6.03
N ILE A 175 -22.66 -31.13 -7.03
CA ILE A 175 -23.16 -31.18 -8.40
C ILE A 175 -24.49 -31.94 -8.48
N ALA A 176 -24.62 -33.06 -7.76
CA ALA A 176 -25.86 -33.83 -7.71
C ALA A 176 -27.02 -33.04 -7.08
N VAL A 177 -26.77 -32.32 -5.98
CA VAL A 177 -27.78 -31.46 -5.32
C VAL A 177 -28.23 -30.32 -6.24
N ILE A 178 -27.29 -29.64 -6.90
CA ILE A 178 -27.62 -28.56 -7.85
C ILE A 178 -28.48 -29.12 -9.00
N SER A 179 -28.10 -30.28 -9.55
CA SER A 179 -28.84 -30.91 -10.65
C SER A 179 -30.25 -31.32 -10.22
N TRP A 180 -30.41 -31.83 -9.00
CA TRP A 180 -31.72 -32.18 -8.43
C TRP A 180 -32.62 -30.96 -8.27
N TYR A 181 -32.12 -29.90 -7.63
CA TYR A 181 -32.88 -28.65 -7.46
C TYR A 181 -33.19 -27.97 -8.80
N GLY A 182 -32.27 -28.03 -9.76
CA GLY A 182 -32.46 -27.46 -11.10
C GLY A 182 -33.48 -28.20 -11.97
N ALA A 183 -33.76 -29.47 -11.67
CA ALA A 183 -34.76 -30.28 -12.40
C ALA A 183 -36.20 -30.09 -11.91
N GLY A 184 -36.44 -29.30 -10.86
CA GLY A 184 -37.78 -28.95 -10.39
C GLY A 184 -38.51 -28.00 -11.35
N GLU A 185 -39.83 -28.14 -11.48
CA GLU A 185 -40.63 -27.26 -12.33
C GLU A 185 -40.57 -25.80 -11.82
N ILE A 186 -39.97 -24.92 -12.63
CA ILE A 186 -40.16 -23.48 -12.48
C ILE A 186 -41.61 -23.21 -12.89
N GLY A 187 -42.48 -22.97 -11.89
CA GLY A 187 -43.90 -22.71 -12.13
C GLY A 187 -44.10 -21.68 -13.24
N LYS A 188 -44.91 -22.02 -14.25
CA LYS A 188 -45.27 -21.09 -15.32
C LYS A 188 -45.86 -19.82 -14.70
N GLN A 189 -45.16 -18.70 -14.85
CA GLN A 189 -45.76 -17.39 -14.59
C GLN A 189 -46.89 -17.20 -15.61
N VAL A 190 -48.14 -17.14 -15.13
CA VAL A 190 -49.29 -16.71 -15.93
C VAL A 190 -49.01 -15.28 -16.40
N PRO A 191 -49.16 -14.94 -17.69
CA PRO A 191 -49.04 -13.57 -18.15
C PRO A 191 -50.20 -12.76 -17.59
N GLY A 192 -49.98 -12.13 -16.44
CA GLY A 192 -50.91 -11.20 -15.81
C GLY A 192 -50.88 -9.87 -16.54
N ASN A 193 -52.06 -9.47 -17.05
CA ASN A 193 -52.33 -8.15 -17.60
C ASN A 193 -51.80 -7.04 -16.66
N GLY A 194 -51.03 -6.12 -17.22
CA GLY A 194 -50.27 -5.14 -16.48
C GLY A 194 -51.14 -4.22 -15.61
N THR A 195 -50.78 -4.14 -14.32
CA THR A 195 -50.72 -2.86 -13.62
C THR A 195 -49.39 -2.85 -12.87
N LYS A 196 -48.49 -1.95 -13.27
CA LYS A 196 -47.21 -1.74 -12.58
C LYS A 196 -47.53 -1.30 -11.15
N LYS A 197 -47.22 -2.14 -10.16
CA LYS A 197 -47.13 -1.67 -8.77
C LYS A 197 -45.73 -1.14 -8.53
N ALA A 198 -45.63 0.18 -8.40
CA ALA A 198 -44.44 0.82 -7.88
C ALA A 198 -44.24 0.36 -6.42
N VAL A 199 -43.05 -0.11 -6.10
CA VAL A 199 -42.62 -0.27 -4.71
C VAL A 199 -41.71 0.91 -4.40
N VAL A 200 -42.21 1.83 -3.58
CA VAL A 200 -41.40 2.91 -2.98
C VAL A 200 -40.71 2.31 -1.76
N ALA A 201 -39.37 2.28 -1.78
CA ALA A 201 -38.58 1.96 -0.61
C ALA A 201 -38.21 3.27 0.12
N ALA A 202 -38.55 3.37 1.41
CA ALA A 202 -38.04 4.41 2.29
C ALA A 202 -36.84 3.88 3.07
N VAL A 203 -35.75 4.64 3.09
CA VAL A 203 -34.65 4.48 4.04
C VAL A 203 -34.86 5.51 5.15
N GLY A 204 -34.89 5.05 6.40
CA GLY A 204 -34.91 5.91 7.58
C GLY A 204 -33.55 5.95 8.27
N ILE A 205 -33.21 7.11 8.82
CA ILE A 205 -32.24 7.28 9.89
C ILE A 205 -33.01 7.92 11.04
N ASP A 206 -32.96 7.32 12.22
CA ASP A 206 -33.45 8.00 13.42
C ASP A 206 -32.45 9.09 13.82
N LYS A 207 -32.94 10.32 13.88
CA LYS A 207 -32.35 11.39 14.67
C LYS A 207 -33.50 12.09 15.37
N GLU A 208 -33.79 11.68 16.59
CA GLU A 208 -34.36 12.60 17.56
C GLU A 208 -33.42 13.82 17.69
N THR A 209 -33.94 14.95 17.26
CA THR A 209 -33.51 16.29 17.62
C THR A 209 -34.41 16.80 18.74
N THR A 210 -33.84 16.98 19.94
CA THR A 210 -33.91 18.24 20.71
C THR A 210 -32.61 18.42 21.46
#